data_AF-A0A6G2DFR4-F1
#
_entry.id   AF-A0A6G2DFR4-F1
#
_cell.length_a   1.000
_cell.length_b   1.000
_cell.length_c   1.000
_cell.angle_alpha   90.00
_cell.angle_beta   90.00
_cell.angle_gamma   90.00
#
_symmetry.space_group_name_H-M   'P 1'
#
loop_
_entity.id
_entity.type
_entity.pdbx_description
1 polymer ?
#
loop_
_entity_poly.entity_id
_entity_poly.type
_entity_poly.pdbx_seq_one_letter_code
_entity_poly.pdbx_strand_id
1 'polypeptide(L)'
;PKTPEKAYEKIGDKTYQILYKQGESGHYTVRENGEVYNAQNQKTDYRVVVNPTEPGYRDKGNLYKGQELIGNIYFAHSTKNPFRVANTSYLW
;
A
#
# COMPACT_ATOMS: atom_id res chain seq x y z
N PRO A 1 -15.52 9.90 7.45
CA PRO A 1 -14.44 10.00 8.46
C PRO A 1 -14.26 11.45 8.92
N LYS A 2 -14.18 11.71 10.23
CA LYS A 2 -14.04 13.09 10.77
C LYS A 2 -12.64 13.71 10.54
N THR A 3 -11.68 12.92 10.07
CA THR A 3 -10.34 13.36 9.66
C THR A 3 -9.94 12.65 8.37
N PRO A 4 -9.37 13.37 7.37
CA PRO A 4 -8.87 12.74 6.16
C PRO A 4 -7.66 11.86 6.46
N GLU A 5 -7.58 10.72 5.78
CA GLU A 5 -6.45 9.80 5.89
C GLU A 5 -5.22 10.40 5.23
N LYS A 6 -4.05 10.24 5.87
CA LYS A 6 -2.78 10.71 5.33
C LYS A 6 -2.37 9.77 4.20
N ALA A 7 -2.13 10.32 3.01
CA ALA A 7 -1.75 9.51 1.85
C ALA A 7 -0.24 9.20 1.80
N TYR A 8 0.61 10.06 2.37
CA TYR A 8 2.06 9.95 2.25
C TYR A 8 2.77 10.26 3.56
N GLU A 9 3.94 9.66 3.78
CA GLU A 9 4.80 9.92 4.92
C GLU A 9 6.23 10.26 4.48
N LYS A 10 6.82 11.29 5.09
CA LYS A 10 8.23 11.62 4.90
C LYS A 10 9.08 10.88 5.92
N ILE A 11 10.08 10.13 5.46
CA ILE A 11 11.04 9.40 6.29
C ILE A 11 12.44 9.72 5.75
N GLY A 12 13.24 10.44 6.55
CA GLY A 12 14.47 11.07 6.06
C GLY A 12 14.15 12.05 4.93
N ASP A 13 14.83 11.92 3.80
CA ASP A 13 14.65 12.78 2.62
C ASP A 13 13.64 12.24 1.60
N LYS A 14 12.99 11.11 1.90
CA LYS A 14 12.08 10.42 0.98
C LYS A 14 10.64 10.49 1.46
N THR A 15 9.71 10.47 0.51
CA THR A 15 8.27 10.46 0.75
C THR A 15 7.71 9.14 0.24
N TYR A 16 7.02 8.41 1.12
CA TYR A 16 6.48 7.07 0.85
C TYR A 16 4.96 7.05 0.91
N GLN A 17 4.34 6.26 0.04
CA GLN A 17 2.90 6.03 0.04
C GLN A 17 2.51 5.25 1.30
N ILE A 18 1.48 5.73 1.99
CA ILE A 18 0.90 5.07 3.15
C ILE A 18 -0.07 3.96 2.71
N LEU A 19 -0.03 2.82 3.40
CA LEU A 19 -1.04 1.77 3.36
C LEU A 19 -1.72 1.62 4.73
N TYR A 20 -3.03 1.48 4.71
CA TYR A 20 -3.84 1.11 5.87
C TYR A 20 -4.13 -0.37 5.82
N LYS A 21 -4.08 -1.03 6.98
CA LYS A 21 -4.38 -2.45 7.12
C LYS A 21 -5.69 -2.66 7.87
N GLN A 22 -6.54 -3.55 7.39
CA GLN A 22 -7.82 -3.83 8.06
C GLN A 22 -7.58 -4.33 9.50
N GLY A 23 -8.26 -3.71 10.46
CA GLY A 23 -8.18 -4.08 11.87
C GLY A 23 -7.00 -3.48 12.65
N GLU A 24 -6.14 -2.68 12.00
CA GLU A 24 -5.03 -1.98 12.66
C GLU A 24 -5.25 -0.46 12.61
N SER A 25 -4.86 0.24 13.69
CA SER A 25 -4.94 1.71 13.78
C SER A 25 -3.69 2.41 13.23
N GLY A 26 -2.58 1.69 13.12
CA GLY A 26 -1.34 2.18 12.53
C GLY A 26 -1.35 2.12 11.01
N HIS A 27 -0.25 2.55 10.42
CA HIS A 27 -0.08 2.55 8.97
C HIS A 27 1.27 1.99 8.55
N TYR A 28 1.32 1.52 7.30
CA TYR A 28 2.48 0.93 6.66
C TYR A 28 2.97 1.87 5.57
N THR A 29 4.18 1.65 5.06
CA THR A 29 4.74 2.42 3.94
C THR A 29 5.20 1.51 2.82
N VAL A 30 4.90 1.89 1.57
CA VAL A 30 5.49 1.28 0.38
C VAL A 30 6.76 2.03 0.04
N ARG A 31 7.88 1.30 0.07
CA ARG A 31 9.22 1.86 -0.12
C ARG A 31 9.84 1.42 -1.43
N GLU A 32 11.16 1.52 -1.52
CA GLU A 32 11.94 1.10 -2.69
C GLU A 32 11.57 -0.33 -3.12
N ASN A 33 11.51 -0.56 -4.42
CA ASN A 33 11.13 -1.85 -5.02
C ASN A 33 9.75 -2.38 -4.60
N GLY A 34 8.91 -1.52 -4.00
CA GLY A 34 7.58 -1.88 -3.55
C GLY A 34 7.55 -2.63 -2.22
N GLU A 35 8.65 -2.62 -1.47
CA GLU A 35 8.74 -3.28 -0.17
C GLU A 35 7.81 -2.62 0.86
N VAL A 36 7.05 -3.41 1.60
CA VAL A 36 6.11 -2.90 2.60
C VAL A 36 6.75 -2.95 3.98
N TYR A 37 6.76 -1.79 4.65
CA TYR A 37 7.30 -1.62 6.00
C TYR A 37 6.18 -1.32 6.99
N ASN A 38 6.26 -1.90 8.19
CA ASN A 38 5.31 -1.63 9.27
C ASN A 38 5.57 -0.28 9.95
N ALA A 39 4.70 0.09 10.89
CA ALA A 39 4.79 1.33 11.66
C ALA A 39 6.08 1.43 12.51
N GLN A 40 6.74 0.30 12.77
CA GLN A 40 8.02 0.22 13.50
C GLN A 40 9.24 0.29 12.55
N ASN A 41 9.05 0.62 11.27
CA ASN A 41 10.10 0.66 10.25
C ASN A 41 10.76 -0.71 9.98
N GLN A 42 10.05 -1.80 10.21
CA GLN A 42 10.54 -3.15 9.91
C GLN A 42 9.94 -3.63 8.59
N LYS A 43 10.79 -4.22 7.75
CA LYS A 43 10.39 -4.84 6.49
C LYS A 43 9.47 -6.03 6.77
N THR A 44 8.42 -6.16 5.98
CA THR A 44 7.45 -7.27 6.06
C THR A 44 7.61 -8.22 4.87
N ASP A 45 6.88 -9.33 4.89
CA ASP A 45 6.81 -10.26 3.76
C ASP A 45 5.90 -9.78 2.62
N TYR A 46 5.30 -8.59 2.75
CA TYR A 46 4.42 -8.01 1.74
C TYR A 46 5.19 -7.15 0.74
N ARG A 47 4.74 -7.17 -0.51
CA ARG A 47 5.29 -6.36 -1.60
C ARG A 47 4.18 -5.84 -2.51
N VAL A 48 4.32 -4.60 -2.94
CA VAL A 48 3.45 -3.94 -3.92
C VAL A 48 4.16 -3.85 -5.27
N VAL A 49 3.43 -4.05 -6.36
CA VAL A 49 3.95 -3.76 -7.71
C VAL A 49 3.93 -2.24 -7.94
N VAL A 50 5.11 -1.62 -7.80
CA VAL A 50 5.32 -0.18 -8.06
C VAL A 50 5.82 0.12 -9.47
N ASN A 51 6.50 -0.85 -10.08
CA ASN A 51 6.97 -0.82 -11.47
C ASN A 51 6.17 -1.86 -12.26
N PRO A 52 4.96 -1.53 -12.73
CA PRO A 52 4.10 -2.46 -13.48
C PRO A 52 4.72 -2.87 -14.81
N THR A 53 4.48 -4.11 -15.20
CA THR A 53 5.04 -4.73 -16.43
C THR A 53 3.97 -5.26 -17.38
N GLU A 54 2.73 -5.41 -16.93
CA GLU A 54 1.66 -5.94 -17.76
C GLU A 54 1.04 -4.88 -18.69
N PRO A 55 0.47 -5.27 -19.84
CA PRO A 55 -0.17 -4.33 -20.76
C PRO A 55 -1.26 -3.49 -20.10
N GLY A 56 -1.18 -2.17 -20.32
CA GLY A 56 -2.06 -1.20 -19.68
C GLY A 56 -1.77 -0.97 -18.20
N TYR A 57 -0.62 -1.43 -17.69
CA TYR A 57 -0.22 -1.31 -16.30
C TYR A 57 -1.22 -1.93 -15.32
N ARG A 58 -1.93 -2.97 -15.76
CA ARG A 58 -3.02 -3.60 -14.99
C ARG A 58 -2.54 -4.25 -13.69
N ASP A 59 -1.26 -4.57 -13.61
CA ASP A 59 -0.61 -5.12 -12.41
C ASP A 59 -0.18 -4.04 -11.41
N LYS A 60 -0.31 -2.76 -11.74
CA LYS A 60 0.05 -1.66 -10.84
C LYS A 60 -0.75 -1.75 -9.54
N GLY A 61 -0.05 -1.70 -8.42
CA GLY A 61 -0.67 -1.80 -7.10
C GLY A 61 -1.00 -3.23 -6.67
N ASN A 62 -0.73 -4.25 -7.48
CA ASN A 62 -0.90 -5.64 -7.05
C ASN A 62 -0.11 -5.89 -5.77
N LEU A 63 -0.76 -6.55 -4.82
CA LEU A 63 -0.26 -6.83 -3.49
C LEU A 63 0.08 -8.31 -3.37
N TYR A 64 1.33 -8.59 -3.02
CA TYR A 64 1.85 -9.93 -2.80
C TYR A 64 2.20 -10.15 -1.32
N LYS A 65 2.06 -11.40 -0.86
CA LYS A 65 2.70 -11.91 0.36
C LYS A 65 3.66 -13.02 -0.03
N GLY A 66 4.96 -12.78 0.06
CA GLY A 66 5.95 -13.63 -0.59
C GLY A 66 5.72 -13.66 -2.11
N GLN A 67 5.34 -14.83 -2.64
CA GLN A 67 5.05 -15.03 -4.06
C GLN A 67 3.55 -15.06 -4.39
N GLU A 68 2.67 -15.12 -3.38
CA GLU A 68 1.23 -15.22 -3.58
C GLU A 68 0.62 -13.84 -3.84
N LEU A 69 -0.14 -13.71 -4.93
CA LEU A 69 -0.96 -12.52 -5.23
C LEU A 69 -2.21 -12.56 -4.35
N ILE A 70 -2.35 -11.60 -3.44
CA ILE A 70 -3.44 -11.57 -2.46
C ILE A 70 -4.44 -10.42 -2.69
N GLY A 71 -4.10 -9.43 -3.52
CA GLY A 71 -5.02 -8.35 -3.84
C GLY A 71 -4.39 -7.20 -4.61
N ASN A 72 -4.94 -6.01 -4.42
CA ASN A 72 -4.44 -4.78 -5.01
C ASN A 72 -4.71 -3.61 -4.04
N ILE A 73 -3.72 -2.75 -3.81
CA ILE A 73 -3.81 -1.65 -2.83
C ILE A 73 -4.85 -0.58 -3.18
N TYR A 74 -5.37 -0.58 -4.40
CA TYR A 74 -6.46 0.32 -4.82
C TYR A 74 -7.85 -0.27 -4.57
N PHE A 75 -7.95 -1.55 -4.19
CA PHE A 75 -9.23 -2.17 -3.84
C PHE A 75 -9.61 -1.88 -2.39
N ALA A 76 -10.90 -1.97 -2.10
CA ALA A 76 -11.40 -1.97 -0.74
C ALA A 76 -10.82 -3.15 0.06
N HIS A 77 -10.87 -3.03 1.39
CA HIS A 77 -10.48 -4.14 2.27
C HIS A 77 -11.35 -5.37 2.04
N SER A 78 -10.70 -6.53 2.11
CA SER A 78 -11.36 -7.82 2.18
C SER A 78 -10.49 -8.80 2.96
N THR A 79 -11.03 -9.97 3.28
CA THR A 79 -10.27 -11.05 3.93
C THR A 79 -8.99 -11.41 3.18
N LYS A 80 -8.98 -11.29 1.84
CA LYS A 80 -7.78 -11.52 1.01
C LYS A 80 -6.92 -10.27 0.79
N ASN A 81 -7.54 -9.09 0.77
CA ASN A 81 -6.86 -7.81 0.54
C ASN A 81 -6.75 -7.00 1.85
N PRO A 82 -5.72 -7.26 2.69
CA PRO A 82 -5.60 -6.63 3.98
C PRO A 82 -5.21 -5.16 3.89
N PHE A 83 -4.59 -4.71 2.78
CA PHE A 83 -4.09 -3.34 2.62
C PHE A 83 -4.86 -2.52 1.59
N ARG A 84 -4.96 -1.22 1.84
CA ARG A 84 -5.39 -0.23 0.86
C ARG A 84 -4.64 1.09 1.03
N VAL A 85 -4.63 1.91 -0.01
CA VAL A 85 -4.22 3.32 0.11
C VAL A 85 -5.25 4.14 0.92
N ALA A 86 -4.86 5.37 1.27
CA ALA A 86 -5.77 6.34 1.85
C ALA A 86 -7.00 6.53 0.97
N ASN A 87 -8.18 6.64 1.58
CA ASN A 87 -9.41 7.01 0.89
C ASN A 87 -9.35 8.51 0.54
N THR A 88 -8.86 8.79 -0.66
CA THR A 88 -8.78 10.14 -1.22
C THR A 88 -9.80 10.29 -2.33
N SER A 89 -10.62 11.34 -2.28
CA SER A 89 -11.46 11.72 -3.41
C SER A 89 -10.58 12.39 -4.47
N TYR A 90 -10.30 11.68 -5.56
CA TYR A 90 -9.74 12.29 -6.76
C TYR A 90 -10.89 12.57 -7.74
N LEU A 91 -11.03 13.82 -8.20
CA LEU A 91 -11.65 14.05 -9.50
C LEU A 91 -10.59 13.74 -10.55
N TRP A 92 -10.88 12.79 -11.45
CA TRP A 92 -10.19 12.67 -12.73
C TRP A 92 -10.95 13.45 -13.80
#